data_AF-A0A920B450-F1
#
_entry.id   AF-A0A920B450-F1
#
_cell.length_a   1.000
_cell.length_b   1.000
_cell.length_c   1.000
_cell.angle_alpha   90.00
_cell.angle_beta   90.00
_cell.angle_gamma   90.00
#
_symmetry.space_group_name_H-M   'P 1'
#
loop_
_entity.id
_entity.type
_entity.pdbx_description
1 polymer ?
#
loop_
_entity_poly.entity_id
_entity_poly.type
_entity_poly.pdbx_seq_one_letter_code
_entity_poly.pdbx_strand_id
1 'polypeptide(L)'
;MWSSKSSDKDIDTAGEALAPAEKKRIHTFISTSDLHMKYKLRMSKKEVLESIKKSIARASKYTSDIEWSPEDASRTNLDFLYKSIEVAISSGATTINIPDTVGYAIPKEFASLIKKIKNNVSNIDKA
;
A
#
# COMPACT_ATOMS: atom_id res chain seq x y z
N MET A 1 -9.68 8.03 9.73
CA MET A 1 -9.03 7.22 8.68
C MET A 1 -10.10 6.81 7.70
N TRP A 2 -9.94 7.11 6.41
CA TRP A 2 -10.86 6.65 5.36
C TRP A 2 -10.06 5.75 4.41
N SER A 3 -10.63 4.59 4.07
CA SER A 3 -9.98 3.61 3.19
C SER A 3 -10.53 3.77 1.78
N SER A 4 -9.68 4.15 0.83
CA SER A 4 -10.04 4.27 -0.59
C SER A 4 -9.32 3.19 -1.40
N LYS A 5 -9.97 2.68 -2.45
CA LYS A 5 -9.24 1.92 -3.47
C LYS A 5 -8.22 2.86 -4.14
N SER A 6 -7.27 2.31 -4.90
CA SER A 6 -6.30 3.10 -5.67
C SER A 6 -6.89 3.93 -6.83
N SER A 7 -8.21 4.12 -6.88
CA SER A 7 -8.90 4.87 -7.92
C SER A 7 -8.88 6.38 -7.62
N ASP A 8 -8.77 7.20 -8.67
CA ASP A 8 -8.68 8.66 -8.53
C ASP A 8 -9.90 9.24 -7.78
N LYS A 9 -11.10 8.77 -8.14
CA LYS A 9 -12.36 9.25 -7.56
C LYS A 9 -12.49 8.92 -6.09
N ASP A 10 -12.06 7.72 -5.67
CA ASP A 10 -12.16 7.32 -4.28
C ASP A 10 -11.21 8.14 -3.40
N ILE A 11 -10.01 8.46 -3.91
CA ILE A 11 -9.02 9.29 -3.20
C ILE A 11 -9.52 10.73 -3.07
N ASP A 12 -10.09 11.30 -4.14
CA ASP A 12 -10.65 12.65 -4.10
C ASP A 12 -11.78 12.73 -3.08
N THR A 13 -12.70 11.76 -3.12
CA THR A 13 -13.83 11.67 -2.19
C THR A 13 -13.33 11.53 -0.74
N ALA A 14 -12.30 10.72 -0.50
CA ALA A 14 -11.68 10.57 0.81
C ALA A 14 -11.09 11.89 1.30
N GLY A 15 -10.36 12.60 0.43
CA GLY A 15 -9.74 13.88 0.73
C GLY A 15 -10.75 14.97 1.07
N GLU A 16 -11.84 15.05 0.29
CA GLU A 16 -12.94 15.99 0.53
C GLU A 16 -13.68 15.66 1.83
N ALA A 17 -13.99 14.38 2.08
CA ALA A 17 -14.67 13.96 3.31
C ALA A 17 -13.83 14.25 4.57
N LEU A 18 -12.50 14.18 4.45
CA LEU A 18 -11.57 14.47 5.55
C LEU A 18 -11.23 15.96 5.67
N ALA A 19 -11.66 16.83 4.73
CA ALA A 19 -11.34 18.26 4.72
C ALA A 19 -11.56 19.00 6.06
N PRO A 20 -12.62 18.74 6.86
CA PRO A 20 -12.82 19.45 8.12
C PRO A 20 -12.02 18.88 9.30
N ALA A 21 -11.40 17.71 9.18
CA ALA A 21 -10.69 17.08 10.30
C ALA A 21 -9.33 17.73 10.57
N GLU A 22 -8.97 17.93 11.84
CA GLU A 22 -7.67 18.50 12.24
C GLU A 22 -6.50 17.56 11.90
N LYS A 23 -6.71 16.24 12.08
CA LYS A 23 -5.74 15.19 11.74
C LYS A 23 -6.35 14.24 10.72
N LYS A 24 -5.79 14.25 9.50
CA LYS A 24 -6.33 13.54 8.34
C LYS A 24 -5.36 12.45 7.92
N ARG A 25 -5.85 11.22 7.78
CA ARG A 25 -5.09 10.12 7.18
C ARG A 25 -5.90 9.51 6.04
N ILE A 26 -5.28 9.45 4.87
CA ILE A 26 -5.80 8.71 3.72
C ILE A 26 -5.09 7.37 3.67
N HIS A 27 -5.86 6.30 3.63
CA HIS A 27 -5.35 4.95 3.46
C HIS A 27 -5.71 4.46 2.05
N THR A 28 -4.69 4.10 1.27
CA THR A 28 -4.85 3.52 -0.06
C THR A 28 -4.25 2.12 -0.12
N PHE A 29 -4.76 1.27 -1.00
CA PHE A 29 -4.26 -0.09 -1.16
C PHE A 29 -4.42 -0.58 -2.59
N ILE A 30 -3.59 -1.55 -2.96
CA ILE A 30 -3.69 -2.29 -4.22
C ILE A 30 -3.25 -3.74 -4.02
N SER A 31 -3.87 -4.67 -4.74
CA SER A 31 -3.49 -6.08 -4.68
C SER A 31 -2.14 -6.32 -5.34
N THR A 32 -1.20 -6.95 -4.61
CA THR A 32 0.15 -7.21 -5.13
C THR A 32 0.38 -8.67 -5.51
N SER A 33 -0.55 -9.58 -5.24
CA SER A 33 -0.39 -10.99 -5.59
C SER A 33 -0.64 -11.26 -7.09
N ASP A 34 0.13 -12.19 -7.67
CA ASP A 34 0.08 -12.48 -9.11
C ASP A 34 -1.32 -12.91 -9.57
N LEU A 35 -2.06 -13.62 -8.72
CA LEU A 35 -3.44 -14.04 -8.99
C LEU A 35 -4.37 -12.82 -9.12
N HIS A 36 -4.33 -11.89 -8.16
CA HIS A 36 -5.16 -10.69 -8.21
C HIS A 36 -4.74 -9.77 -9.35
N MET A 37 -3.44 -9.60 -9.60
CA MET A 37 -2.97 -8.79 -10.73
C MET A 37 -3.47 -9.35 -12.07
N LYS A 38 -3.37 -10.66 -12.28
CA LYS A 38 -3.76 -11.31 -13.54
C LYS A 38 -5.27 -11.38 -13.74
N TYR A 39 -6.03 -11.78 -12.72
CA TYR A 39 -7.46 -12.09 -12.88
C TYR A 39 -8.39 -10.96 -12.44
N LYS A 40 -8.04 -10.19 -11.39
CA LYS A 40 -8.88 -9.11 -10.83
C LYS A 40 -8.55 -7.76 -11.45
N LEU A 41 -7.27 -7.37 -11.48
CA LEU A 41 -6.83 -6.06 -11.97
C LEU A 41 -6.56 -6.04 -13.48
N ARG A 42 -6.17 -7.19 -14.06
CA ARG A 42 -5.68 -7.30 -15.44
C ARG A 42 -4.54 -6.32 -15.73
N MET A 43 -3.65 -6.14 -14.75
CA MET A 43 -2.51 -5.22 -14.82
C MET A 43 -1.20 -5.99 -14.75
N SER A 44 -0.20 -5.52 -15.49
CA SER A 44 1.18 -5.95 -15.34
C SER A 44 1.79 -5.40 -14.04
N LYS A 45 2.88 -6.03 -13.59
CA LYS A 45 3.65 -5.57 -12.42
C LYS A 45 4.08 -4.10 -12.55
N LYS A 46 4.42 -3.65 -13.76
CA LYS A 46 4.80 -2.25 -14.02
C LYS A 46 3.61 -1.30 -13.85
N GLU A 47 2.45 -1.66 -14.36
CA GLU A 47 1.23 -0.85 -14.22
C GLU A 47 0.78 -0.76 -12.76
N VAL A 48 0.94 -1.83 -11.98
CA VAL A 48 0.68 -1.81 -10.53
C VAL A 48 1.61 -0.83 -9.82
N LEU A 49 2.91 -0.86 -10.10
CA LEU A 49 3.85 0.10 -9.51
C LEU A 49 3.53 1.56 -9.89
N GLU A 50 3.13 1.82 -11.13
CA GLU A 50 2.70 3.16 -11.55
C GLU A 50 1.38 3.58 -10.90
N SER A 51 0.44 2.64 -10.69
CA SER A 51 -0.79 2.89 -9.95
C SER A 51 -0.51 3.26 -8.49
N ILE A 52 0.44 2.58 -7.84
CA ILE A 52 0.89 2.92 -6.48
C ILE A 52 1.37 4.37 -6.44
N LYS A 53 2.33 4.74 -7.30
CA LYS A 53 2.85 6.12 -7.38
C LYS A 53 1.75 7.14 -7.58
N LYS A 54 0.87 6.90 -8.56
CA LYS A 54 -0.23 7.82 -8.90
C LYS A 54 -1.20 8.00 -7.73
N SER A 55 -1.57 6.91 -7.06
CA SER A 55 -2.52 6.95 -5.94
C SER A 55 -1.95 7.74 -4.75
N ILE A 56 -0.69 7.51 -4.39
CA ILE A 56 -0.04 8.20 -3.26
C ILE A 56 0.21 9.68 -3.61
N ALA A 57 0.70 9.97 -4.81
CA ALA A 57 0.88 11.35 -5.29
C ALA A 57 -0.43 12.13 -5.40
N ARG A 58 -1.56 11.44 -5.53
CA ARG A 58 -2.88 12.06 -5.48
C ARG A 58 -3.31 12.31 -4.04
N ALA A 59 -3.14 11.34 -3.15
CA ALA A 59 -3.46 11.47 -1.73
C ALA A 59 -2.65 12.59 -1.05
N SER A 60 -1.39 12.81 -1.46
CA SER A 60 -0.53 13.86 -0.92
C SER A 60 -1.02 15.29 -1.17
N LYS A 61 -1.97 15.49 -2.09
CA LYS A 61 -2.64 16.78 -2.29
C LYS A 61 -3.59 17.14 -1.15
N TYR A 62 -4.01 16.15 -0.36
CA TYR A 62 -5.03 16.30 0.68
C TYR A 62 -4.49 16.16 2.10
N THR A 63 -3.45 15.33 2.29
CA THR A 63 -2.80 15.14 3.60
C THR A 63 -1.35 14.68 3.44
N SER A 64 -0.51 15.01 4.42
CA SER A 64 0.85 14.49 4.56
C SER A 64 0.92 13.13 5.29
N ASP A 65 -0.16 12.70 5.94
CA ASP A 65 -0.23 11.39 6.62
C ASP A 65 -0.95 10.37 5.71
N ILE A 66 -0.17 9.55 5.03
CA ILE A 66 -0.64 8.60 4.01
C ILE A 66 -0.23 7.20 4.41
N GLU A 67 -1.23 6.34 4.56
CA GLU A 67 -1.03 4.91 4.80
C GLU A 67 -1.22 4.13 3.50
N TRP A 68 -0.34 3.16 3.25
CA TRP A 68 -0.44 2.27 2.11
C TRP A 68 -0.39 0.80 2.51
N SER A 69 -1.26 -0.01 1.89
CA SER A 69 -1.28 -1.47 2.10
C SER A 69 -1.09 -2.26 0.80
N PRO A 70 -0.19 -3.25 0.77
CA PRO A 70 -0.21 -4.32 -0.22
C PRO A 70 -1.32 -5.33 0.16
N GLU A 71 -2.45 -5.28 -0.54
CA GLU A 71 -3.50 -6.29 -0.36
C GLU A 71 -2.96 -7.65 -0.82
N ASP A 72 -3.20 -8.68 -0.01
CA ASP A 72 -2.72 -10.05 -0.24
C ASP A 72 -1.19 -10.23 -0.17
N ALA A 73 -0.55 -9.50 0.75
CA ALA A 73 0.90 -9.51 0.96
C ALA A 73 1.47 -10.92 1.24
N SER A 74 0.76 -11.77 2.00
CA SER A 74 1.23 -13.10 2.38
C SER A 74 1.37 -14.08 1.21
N ARG A 75 0.70 -13.83 0.07
CA ARG A 75 0.76 -14.64 -1.16
C ARG A 75 1.47 -13.93 -2.31
N THR A 76 2.05 -12.78 -2.04
CA THR A 76 2.81 -12.01 -3.03
C THR A 76 4.25 -12.50 -3.11
N ASN A 77 4.83 -12.52 -4.32
CA ASN A 77 6.26 -12.75 -4.47
C ASN A 77 7.05 -11.69 -3.69
N LEU A 78 7.94 -12.11 -2.79
CA LEU A 78 8.62 -11.23 -1.84
C LEU A 78 9.41 -10.10 -2.53
N ASP A 79 10.07 -10.35 -3.65
CA ASP A 79 10.84 -9.33 -4.36
C ASP A 79 9.93 -8.23 -4.92
N PHE A 80 8.75 -8.63 -5.42
CA PHE A 80 7.75 -7.67 -5.87
C PHE A 80 7.09 -6.92 -4.70
N LEU A 81 6.89 -7.58 -3.56
CA LEU A 81 6.39 -6.95 -2.34
C LEU A 81 7.37 -5.87 -1.86
N TYR A 82 8.67 -6.17 -1.76
CA TYR A 82 9.68 -5.19 -1.35
C TYR A 82 9.70 -4.01 -2.31
N LYS A 83 9.74 -4.28 -3.62
CA LYS A 83 9.72 -3.21 -4.64
C LYS A 83 8.46 -2.35 -4.57
N SER A 84 7.31 -2.95 -4.28
CA SER A 84 6.05 -2.21 -4.14
C SER A 84 6.06 -1.30 -2.90
N ILE A 85 6.58 -1.79 -1.78
CA ILE A 85 6.77 -1.01 -0.55
C ILE A 85 7.77 0.12 -0.78
N GLU A 86 8.92 -0.15 -1.40
CA GLU A 86 9.93 0.87 -1.71
C GLU A 86 9.36 1.99 -2.57
N VAL A 87 8.57 1.64 -3.58
CA VAL A 87 7.87 2.60 -4.44
C VAL A 87 6.83 3.39 -3.65
N ALA A 88 6.07 2.74 -2.76
CA ALA A 88 5.08 3.43 -1.93
C ALA A 88 5.73 4.47 -1.03
N ILE A 89 6.79 4.09 -0.30
CA ILE A 89 7.55 5.00 0.57
C ILE A 89 8.18 6.13 -0.24
N SER A 90 8.82 5.80 -1.37
CA SER A 90 9.43 6.82 -2.26
C SER A 90 8.41 7.79 -2.85
N SER A 91 7.15 7.40 -2.94
CA SER A 91 6.07 8.25 -3.43
C SER A 91 5.45 9.13 -2.34
N GLY A 92 5.81 8.93 -1.07
CA GLY A 92 5.32 9.73 0.07
C GLY A 92 4.39 9.00 1.03
N ALA A 93 4.28 7.65 0.98
CA ALA A 93 3.61 6.92 2.05
C ALA A 93 4.42 7.04 3.35
N THR A 94 3.76 7.43 4.43
CA THR A 94 4.33 7.62 5.77
C THR A 94 3.96 6.51 6.74
N THR A 95 3.19 5.53 6.29
CA THR A 95 2.87 4.33 7.06
C THR A 95 2.64 3.18 6.08
N ILE A 96 3.30 2.05 6.31
CA ILE A 96 3.09 0.82 5.54
C ILE A 96 2.37 -0.19 6.41
N ASN A 97 1.14 -0.54 6.03
CA ASN A 97 0.36 -1.57 6.70
C ASN A 97 0.51 -2.89 5.94
N ILE A 98 0.89 -3.97 6.64
CA ILE A 98 1.02 -5.30 6.06
C ILE A 98 -0.15 -6.16 6.55
N PRO A 99 -1.18 -6.41 5.73
CA PRO A 99 -2.33 -7.20 6.16
C PRO A 99 -2.09 -8.70 6.00
N ASP A 100 -2.47 -9.51 7.00
CA ASP A 100 -2.79 -10.91 6.77
C ASP A 100 -4.23 -11.01 6.24
N THR A 101 -4.37 -10.89 4.92
CA THR A 101 -5.67 -10.75 4.26
C THR A 101 -6.57 -11.97 4.41
N VAL A 102 -5.99 -13.16 4.61
CA VAL A 102 -6.76 -14.41 4.76
C VAL A 102 -6.89 -14.82 6.23
N GLY A 103 -5.93 -14.44 7.08
CA GLY A 103 -6.00 -14.68 8.53
C GLY A 103 -5.48 -16.05 8.97
N TYR A 104 -4.74 -16.75 8.11
CA TYR A 104 -4.15 -18.07 8.42
C TYR A 104 -2.67 -18.00 8.82
N ALA A 105 -2.04 -16.82 8.86
CA ALA A 105 -0.62 -16.73 9.17
C ALA A 105 -0.36 -17.06 10.64
N ILE A 106 0.60 -17.95 10.89
CA ILE A 106 1.05 -18.23 12.26
C ILE A 106 1.90 -17.05 12.74
N PRO A 107 1.82 -16.62 14.02
CA PRO A 107 2.57 -15.47 14.52
C PRO A 107 4.06 -15.49 14.20
N LYS A 108 4.70 -16.67 14.21
CA LYS A 108 6.12 -16.84 13.83
C LYS A 108 6.38 -16.58 12.35
N GLU A 109 5.49 -17.02 11.48
CA GLU A 109 5.59 -16.81 10.02
C GLU A 109 5.38 -15.34 9.68
N PHE A 110 4.39 -14.71 10.31
CA PHE A 110 4.13 -13.29 10.13
C PHE A 110 5.28 -12.42 10.66
N ALA A 111 5.83 -12.74 11.84
CA ALA A 111 7.02 -12.08 12.36
C ALA A 111 8.23 -12.24 11.41
N SER A 112 8.40 -13.42 10.80
CA SER A 112 9.43 -13.66 9.78
C SER A 112 9.22 -12.80 8.54
N LEU A 113 7.99 -12.65 8.07
CA LEU A 113 7.64 -11.76 6.96
C LEU A 113 8.01 -10.30 7.29
N ILE A 114 7.59 -9.78 8.45
CA ILE A 114 7.91 -8.42 8.87
C ILE A 114 9.43 -8.22 8.98
N LYS A 115 10.16 -9.19 9.55
CA LYS A 115 11.62 -9.13 9.63
C LYS A 115 12.26 -9.10 8.24
N LYS A 116 11.77 -9.91 7.31
CA LYS A 116 12.24 -9.94 5.92
C LYS A 116 12.00 -8.59 5.22
N ILE A 117 10.82 -7.99 5.40
CA ILE A 117 10.51 -6.66 4.86
C ILE A 117 11.49 -5.62 5.40
N LYS A 118 11.67 -5.56 6.73
CA LYS A 118 12.61 -4.61 7.36
C LYS A 118 14.05 -4.77 6.88
N ASN A 119 14.47 -5.98 6.53
CA ASN A 119 15.84 -6.25 6.09
C ASN A 119 16.08 -5.99 4.59
N ASN A 120 15.03 -5.98 3.76
CA ASN A 120 15.18 -5.94 2.29
C ASN A 120 14.57 -4.68 1.65
N VAL A 121 13.74 -3.92 2.36
CA VAL A 121 13.23 -2.63 1.89
C VAL A 121 14.23 -1.55 2.27
N SER A 122 14.90 -0.97 1.27
CA SER A 122 16.04 -0.07 1.48
C SER A 122 15.71 1.26 2.16
N ASN A 123 14.45 1.70 2.09
CA ASN A 123 13.97 2.97 2.60
C ASN A 123 12.92 2.82 3.72
N ILE A 124 12.86 1.66 4.37
CA ILE A 124 11.85 1.33 5.37
C ILE A 124 11.82 2.30 6.57
N ASP A 125 12.95 2.97 6.83
CA ASP A 125 13.15 3.98 7.87
C ASP A 125 12.53 5.36 7.56
N LYS A 126 12.07 5.57 6.33
CA LYS A 126 11.43 6.84 5.90
C LYS A 126 9.91 6.84 6.08
N ALA A 127 9.32 5.75 6.54
CA ALA A 127 7.90 5.55 6.75
C ALA A 127 7.60 4.83 8.08
#